data_AF-A0A8X8WLR3-F1
#
_entry.id   AF-A0A8X8WLR3-F1
#
_cell.length_a   1.000
_cell.length_b   1.000
_cell.length_c   1.000
_cell.angle_alpha   90.00
_cell.angle_beta   90.00
_cell.angle_gamma   90.00
#
_symmetry.space_group_name_H-M   'P 1'
#
loop_
_entity.id
_entity.type
_entity.pdbx_description
1 polymer ?
#
loop_
_entity_poly.entity_id
_entity_poly.type
_entity_poly.pdbx_seq_one_letter_code
_entity_poly.pdbx_strand_id
1 'polypeptide(L)'
;MASAALSSLQVGCSKGFSEFSGLRTSSAALPFAKRANDDFVSVVAFQTSVVGGGNKRGVVEAKLKVAINGFGRIGRNFLRCWHGRKDSPLDVIAINDTGGVKQASHLLKYDSTLGIFDADVKPVGTDGISVDGKVIKVVSDRNPSNLPWGELGIDLVIEGTGVFVDRDGAGKHIQAGAKKVLITAPGKGDIPTYVVGVNADGYSHSDTIISNASCTTNCLAPFVKVLDSKFGIIKGTMTTTHSYTGDQRLLDASHRDLRRARAAALNIVPTSTGAAKAVALVLPQLKGKLNGIALRVPTPNVSVVDLVVQVEKKTFAEEVNEAFRASASNELSGILSVCDEPLVSVDFRCSDVSSTVDSSLTMVMGDDMVKVIAWYDNEWGYSQRVVDLADIVANNWK
;
A
#
# COMPACT_ATOMS: atom_id res chain seq x y z
N MET A 1 54.40 -12.91 -48.57
CA MET A 1 55.13 -14.18 -48.75
C MET A 1 56.12 -14.32 -47.60
N ALA A 2 56.10 -15.49 -46.94
CA ALA A 2 57.06 -16.07 -45.96
C ALA A 2 57.47 -15.20 -44.75
N SER A 3 57.06 -15.49 -43.50
CA SER A 3 57.40 -16.64 -42.61
C SER A 3 58.89 -16.79 -42.30
N ALA A 4 59.27 -16.56 -41.03
CA ALA A 4 60.02 -17.54 -40.22
C ALA A 4 60.13 -17.09 -38.75
N ALA A 5 60.01 -18.08 -37.87
CA ALA A 5 60.12 -18.06 -36.40
C ALA A 5 61.62 -18.00 -35.97
N LEU A 6 62.08 -18.02 -34.70
CA LEU A 6 61.63 -18.63 -33.44
C LEU A 6 62.63 -18.22 -32.30
N SER A 7 62.17 -18.24 -31.03
CA SER A 7 62.95 -18.48 -29.77
C SER A 7 63.92 -17.38 -29.24
N SER A 8 64.17 -17.13 -27.94
CA SER A 8 63.69 -17.65 -26.65
C SER A 8 64.26 -16.79 -25.49
N LEU A 9 63.56 -16.79 -24.32
CA LEU A 9 64.04 -16.60 -22.92
C LEU A 9 64.77 -15.27 -22.57
N GLN A 10 64.59 -14.57 -21.43
CA GLN A 10 64.00 -14.77 -20.10
C GLN A 10 63.97 -13.37 -19.43
N VAL A 11 63.08 -13.11 -18.44
CA VAL A 11 63.29 -12.31 -17.19
C VAL A 11 61.91 -12.06 -16.55
N GLY A 12 61.78 -12.43 -15.27
CA GLY A 12 60.55 -12.31 -14.48
C GLY A 12 60.39 -10.97 -13.75
N CYS A 13 59.18 -10.72 -13.20
CA CYS A 13 58.94 -10.58 -11.76
C CYS A 13 57.44 -10.32 -11.46
N SER A 14 56.97 -10.97 -10.40
CA SER A 14 55.98 -10.55 -9.39
C SER A 14 54.51 -10.18 -9.73
N LYS A 15 53.61 -11.01 -9.17
CA LYS A 15 52.42 -10.72 -8.32
C LYS A 15 51.34 -9.76 -8.87
N GLY A 16 50.05 -10.08 -8.91
CA GLY A 16 49.29 -11.24 -8.45
C GLY A 16 47.81 -11.04 -8.79
N PHE A 17 47.16 -12.10 -9.24
CA PHE A 17 45.71 -12.21 -9.34
C PHE A 17 45.34 -13.54 -8.68
N SER A 18 44.62 -13.50 -7.57
CA SER A 18 44.06 -14.69 -6.93
C SER A 18 42.62 -14.87 -7.38
N GLU A 19 42.41 -16.00 -8.04
CA GLU A 19 41.17 -16.60 -8.49
C GLU A 19 40.18 -16.82 -7.33
N PHE A 20 38.89 -16.63 -7.61
CA PHE A 20 37.81 -17.19 -6.80
C PHE A 20 37.24 -18.39 -7.56
N SER A 21 37.70 -19.60 -7.22
CA SER A 21 37.03 -20.85 -7.57
C SER A 21 36.85 -21.67 -6.30
N GLY A 22 35.61 -22.14 -6.06
CA GLY A 22 35.29 -22.83 -4.83
C GLY A 22 33.82 -23.19 -4.68
N LEU A 23 33.24 -23.86 -5.69
CA LEU A 23 31.99 -24.59 -5.52
C LEU A 23 32.24 -25.80 -4.61
N ARG A 24 31.57 -25.83 -3.46
CA ARG A 24 31.22 -27.08 -2.77
C ARG A 24 29.75 -27.07 -2.42
N THR A 25 29.04 -28.01 -3.01
CA THR A 25 27.69 -28.44 -2.66
C THR A 25 27.66 -29.03 -1.27
N SER A 26 26.75 -28.56 -0.41
CA SER A 26 26.20 -29.38 0.66
C SER A 26 24.72 -29.07 0.83
N SER A 27 23.92 -30.11 0.67
CA SER A 27 22.49 -30.17 0.94
C SER A 27 22.27 -30.12 2.44
N ALA A 28 21.56 -29.10 2.93
CA ALA A 28 20.89 -29.15 4.22
C ALA A 28 19.64 -28.26 4.13
N ALA A 29 18.47 -28.92 4.19
CA ALA A 29 17.18 -28.26 4.33
C ALA A 29 17.17 -27.47 5.64
N LEU A 30 16.87 -26.19 5.58
CA LEU A 30 16.66 -25.32 6.74
C LEU A 30 15.24 -25.55 7.27
N PRO A 31 15.04 -25.96 8.53
CA PRO A 31 13.72 -25.93 9.14
C PRO A 31 13.45 -24.52 9.69
N PHE A 32 12.35 -23.91 9.25
CA PHE A 32 11.73 -22.77 9.91
C PHE A 32 11.38 -23.18 11.36
N ALA A 33 12.03 -22.55 12.34
CA ALA A 33 11.78 -22.78 13.74
C ALA A 33 10.39 -22.22 14.13
N LYS A 34 9.48 -23.13 14.53
CA LYS A 34 8.31 -22.81 15.35
C LYS A 34 8.78 -22.53 16.78
N ARG A 35 8.28 -21.45 17.40
CA ARG A 35 8.27 -21.33 18.86
C ARG A 35 6.87 -21.69 19.35
N ALA A 36 6.80 -22.75 20.15
CA ALA A 36 5.68 -23.05 21.04
C ALA A 36 6.27 -23.32 22.44
N ASN A 37 5.64 -22.71 23.44
CA ASN A 37 5.39 -23.10 24.85
C ASN A 37 6.21 -24.27 25.45
N ASP A 38 6.64 -24.26 26.71
CA ASP A 38 6.00 -23.83 27.97
C ASP A 38 7.08 -23.48 29.01
N ASP A 39 6.73 -22.75 30.07
CA ASP A 39 7.02 -23.29 31.41
C ASP A 39 6.03 -22.77 32.47
N PHE A 40 5.57 -23.75 33.23
CA PHE A 40 4.51 -23.75 34.23
C PHE A 40 5.16 -23.64 35.63
N VAL A 41 4.36 -23.33 36.65
CA VAL A 41 4.69 -23.33 38.10
C VAL A 41 5.16 -22.00 38.70
N SER A 42 4.20 -21.21 39.23
CA SER A 42 4.19 -20.94 40.68
C SER A 42 2.76 -20.66 41.16
N VAL A 43 2.27 -21.59 41.99
CA VAL A 43 1.01 -21.52 42.74
C VAL A 43 1.41 -21.25 44.19
N VAL A 44 1.00 -20.12 44.77
CA VAL A 44 0.66 -20.04 46.21
C VAL A 44 -0.49 -19.04 46.38
N ALA A 45 -1.50 -19.51 47.11
CA ALA A 45 -2.81 -18.92 47.32
C ALA A 45 -2.86 -17.92 48.49
N PHE A 46 -3.80 -16.96 48.39
CA PHE A 46 -4.68 -16.36 49.43
C PHE A 46 -5.12 -15.00 48.87
N GLN A 47 -6.36 -14.51 48.93
CA GLN A 47 -7.39 -14.65 49.95
C GLN A 47 -8.72 -14.16 49.37
N THR A 48 -9.82 -14.76 49.81
CA THR A 48 -11.20 -14.39 49.48
C THR A 48 -11.59 -13.03 50.05
N SER A 49 -12.15 -12.16 49.21
CA SER A 49 -13.07 -11.11 49.65
C SER A 49 -14.10 -10.85 48.55
N VAL A 50 -15.30 -11.37 48.78
CA VAL A 50 -16.52 -11.00 48.07
C VAL A 50 -16.85 -9.56 48.43
N VAL A 51 -16.75 -8.66 47.46
CA VAL A 51 -17.44 -7.37 47.49
C VAL A 51 -18.12 -7.20 46.15
N GLY A 52 -19.46 -7.23 46.19
CA GLY A 52 -20.29 -6.96 45.02
C GLY A 52 -20.06 -5.54 44.50
N GLY A 53 -20.07 -5.40 43.18
CA GLY A 53 -19.91 -4.10 42.55
C GLY A 53 -20.04 -4.19 41.04
N GLY A 54 -21.23 -3.82 40.54
CA GLY A 54 -21.41 -3.24 39.21
C GLY A 54 -21.05 -4.15 38.04
N ASN A 55 -22.09 -4.76 37.47
CA ASN A 55 -22.08 -5.23 36.09
C ASN A 55 -21.82 -4.01 35.17
N LYS A 56 -20.55 -3.63 34.98
CA LYS A 56 -20.15 -2.74 33.90
C LYS A 56 -20.38 -3.52 32.62
N ARG A 57 -21.60 -3.43 32.09
CA ARG A 57 -21.83 -3.62 30.65
C ARG A 57 -20.80 -2.75 29.97
N GLY A 58 -19.75 -3.38 29.41
CA GLY A 58 -18.85 -2.69 28.50
C GLY A 58 -19.74 -2.00 27.49
N VAL A 59 -19.57 -0.69 27.34
CA VAL A 59 -20.19 0.03 26.23
C VAL A 59 -19.62 -0.63 25.00
N VAL A 60 -20.39 -1.51 24.36
CA VAL A 60 -20.04 -2.05 23.06
C VAL A 60 -20.17 -0.86 22.13
N GLU A 61 -19.06 -0.18 21.88
CA GLU A 61 -18.99 0.87 20.90
C GLU A 61 -19.50 0.28 19.57
N ALA A 62 -20.56 0.86 19.03
CA ALA A 62 -21.23 0.30 17.87
C ALA A 62 -20.29 0.40 16.67
N LYS A 63 -19.79 -0.76 16.21
CA LYS A 63 -18.88 -0.81 15.07
C LYS A 63 -19.62 -0.44 13.77
N LEU A 64 -18.94 0.31 12.91
CA LEU A 64 -19.43 0.71 11.60
C LEU A 64 -19.50 -0.49 10.67
N LYS A 65 -20.66 -0.76 10.06
CA LYS A 65 -20.83 -1.92 9.18
C LYS A 65 -20.25 -1.65 7.80
N VAL A 66 -19.26 -2.46 7.41
CA VAL A 66 -18.52 -2.30 6.17
C VAL A 66 -18.81 -3.41 5.18
N ALA A 67 -18.96 -3.06 3.90
CA ALA A 67 -18.92 -4.01 2.79
C ALA A 67 -17.74 -3.72 1.85
N ILE A 68 -17.18 -4.77 1.27
CA ILE A 68 -16.09 -4.66 0.27
C ILE A 68 -16.67 -4.96 -1.11
N ASN A 69 -16.71 -3.99 -2.01
CA ASN A 69 -17.08 -4.21 -3.39
C ASN A 69 -15.85 -4.45 -4.27
N GLY A 70 -15.75 -5.64 -4.88
CA GLY A 70 -14.58 -6.03 -5.65
C GLY A 70 -13.50 -6.66 -4.76
N PHE A 71 -13.61 -7.97 -4.54
CA PHE A 71 -12.65 -8.73 -3.74
C PHE A 71 -11.36 -9.12 -4.51
N GLY A 72 -10.85 -8.17 -5.29
CA GLY A 72 -9.59 -8.24 -6.00
C GLY A 72 -8.39 -8.05 -5.07
N ARG A 73 -7.26 -7.57 -5.63
CA ARG A 73 -6.03 -7.37 -4.85
C ARG A 73 -6.22 -6.44 -3.64
N ILE A 74 -6.77 -5.24 -3.86
CA ILE A 74 -6.95 -4.25 -2.79
C ILE A 74 -8.05 -4.68 -1.82
N GLY A 75 -9.17 -5.25 -2.30
CA GLY A 75 -10.24 -5.73 -1.42
C GLY A 75 -9.78 -6.83 -0.46
N ARG A 76 -8.98 -7.79 -0.92
CA ARG A 76 -8.39 -8.83 -0.05
C ARG A 76 -7.38 -8.25 0.93
N ASN A 77 -6.53 -7.33 0.48
CA ASN A 77 -5.55 -6.69 1.35
C ASN A 77 -6.21 -5.79 2.40
N PHE A 78 -7.29 -5.09 2.07
CA PHE A 78 -8.10 -4.35 3.04
C PHE A 78 -8.57 -5.29 4.16
N LEU A 79 -9.12 -6.45 3.81
CA LEU A 79 -9.58 -7.43 4.81
C LEU A 79 -8.43 -7.97 5.67
N ARG A 80 -7.27 -8.26 5.06
CA ARG A 80 -6.07 -8.70 5.80
C ARG A 80 -5.55 -7.62 6.76
N CYS A 81 -5.50 -6.37 6.31
CA CYS A 81 -5.06 -5.23 7.11
C CYS A 81 -6.04 -4.96 8.26
N TRP A 82 -7.35 -4.95 7.97
CA TRP A 82 -8.39 -4.79 8.99
C TRP A 82 -8.36 -5.91 10.03
N HIS A 83 -8.19 -7.16 9.61
CA HIS A 83 -8.08 -8.31 10.52
C HIS A 83 -6.89 -8.21 11.47
N GLY A 84 -5.78 -7.62 11.02
CA GLY A 84 -4.60 -7.37 11.87
C GLY A 84 -4.81 -6.31 12.97
N ARG A 85 -5.93 -5.56 12.95
CA ARG A 85 -6.21 -4.48 13.91
C ARG A 85 -7.16 -4.95 15.01
N LYS A 86 -6.69 -4.98 16.24
CA LYS A 86 -7.49 -5.40 17.41
C LYS A 86 -8.64 -4.45 17.71
N ASP A 87 -8.39 -3.15 17.58
CA ASP A 87 -9.30 -2.09 18.04
C ASP A 87 -9.93 -1.29 16.89
N SER A 88 -10.08 -1.89 15.70
CA SER A 88 -10.75 -1.19 14.59
C SER A 88 -12.25 -0.98 14.91
N PRO A 89 -12.77 0.25 14.70
CA PRO A 89 -14.19 0.58 14.81
C PRO A 89 -15.03 -0.03 13.67
N LEU A 90 -14.41 -0.73 12.73
CA LEU A 90 -15.09 -1.32 11.58
C LEU A 90 -15.51 -2.77 11.84
N ASP A 91 -16.67 -3.14 11.32
CA ASP A 91 -17.16 -4.50 11.28
C ASP A 91 -17.46 -4.93 9.84
N VAL A 92 -16.61 -5.79 9.27
CA VAL A 92 -16.80 -6.27 7.89
C VAL A 92 -17.95 -7.27 7.86
N ILE A 93 -19.04 -6.91 7.17
CA ILE A 93 -20.27 -7.70 7.09
C ILE A 93 -20.34 -8.49 5.79
N ALA A 94 -19.94 -7.88 4.68
CA ALA A 94 -20.14 -8.45 3.36
C ALA A 94 -19.02 -8.17 2.37
N ILE A 95 -18.88 -9.06 1.40
CA ILE A 95 -17.96 -8.97 0.27
C ILE A 95 -18.75 -9.24 -1.00
N ASN A 96 -18.60 -8.38 -2.01
CA ASN A 96 -19.06 -8.67 -3.36
C ASN A 96 -17.91 -9.23 -4.21
N ASP A 97 -18.02 -10.50 -4.62
CA ASP A 97 -17.08 -11.17 -5.51
C ASP A 97 -17.81 -12.05 -6.53
N THR A 98 -17.62 -11.73 -7.81
CA THR A 98 -18.17 -12.50 -8.93
C THR A 98 -17.65 -13.93 -9.03
N GLY A 99 -16.50 -14.22 -8.42
CA GLY A 99 -15.94 -15.57 -8.33
C GLY A 99 -16.66 -16.47 -7.32
N GLY A 100 -17.44 -15.91 -6.39
CA GLY A 100 -18.12 -16.65 -5.34
C GLY A 100 -17.20 -17.14 -4.21
N VAL A 101 -17.80 -17.83 -3.23
CA VAL A 101 -17.17 -18.20 -1.95
C VAL A 101 -15.88 -19.00 -2.11
N LYS A 102 -15.85 -20.00 -3.01
CA LYS A 102 -14.69 -20.88 -3.15
C LYS A 102 -13.45 -20.11 -3.63
N GLN A 103 -13.61 -19.26 -4.63
CA GLN A 103 -12.55 -18.44 -5.20
C GLN A 103 -12.11 -17.38 -4.21
N ALA A 104 -13.06 -16.67 -3.60
CA ALA A 104 -12.79 -15.63 -2.61
C ALA A 104 -12.03 -16.19 -1.39
N SER A 105 -12.47 -17.33 -0.83
CA SER A 105 -11.80 -17.98 0.31
C SER A 105 -10.39 -18.47 -0.05
N HIS A 106 -10.22 -19.11 -1.20
CA HIS A 106 -8.92 -19.60 -1.66
C HIS A 106 -7.92 -18.46 -1.90
N LEU A 107 -8.33 -17.42 -2.63
CA LEU A 107 -7.47 -16.27 -2.95
C LEU A 107 -7.21 -15.36 -1.73
N LEU A 108 -8.07 -15.42 -0.70
CA LEU A 108 -7.80 -14.80 0.59
C LEU A 108 -6.75 -15.60 1.38
N LYS A 109 -6.82 -16.93 1.39
CA LYS A 109 -5.87 -17.77 2.13
C LYS A 109 -4.48 -17.80 1.51
N TYR A 110 -4.38 -17.85 0.19
CA TYR A 110 -3.11 -18.02 -0.54
C TYR A 110 -2.83 -16.81 -1.43
N ASP A 111 -1.69 -16.15 -1.22
CA ASP A 111 -1.24 -15.03 -2.06
C ASP A 111 0.24 -15.18 -2.44
N SER A 112 0.55 -15.00 -3.73
CA SER A 112 1.91 -15.18 -4.25
C SER A 112 2.89 -14.08 -3.81
N THR A 113 2.38 -12.88 -3.51
CA THR A 113 3.19 -11.76 -3.02
C THR A 113 3.34 -11.84 -1.52
N LEU A 114 2.23 -11.99 -0.81
CA LEU A 114 2.15 -11.82 0.65
C LEU A 114 2.27 -13.15 1.43
N GLY A 115 2.25 -14.29 0.74
CA GLY A 115 2.27 -15.62 1.35
C GLY A 115 0.90 -16.11 1.81
N ILE A 116 0.92 -17.11 2.68
CA ILE A 116 -0.29 -17.70 3.26
C ILE A 116 -0.80 -16.76 4.36
N PHE A 117 -2.08 -16.40 4.30
CA PHE A 117 -2.69 -15.57 5.33
C PHE A 117 -2.78 -16.34 6.66
N ASP A 118 -2.25 -15.75 7.73
CA ASP A 118 -2.23 -16.33 9.07
C ASP A 118 -3.58 -16.13 9.79
N ALA A 119 -4.62 -16.74 9.21
CA ALA A 119 -5.96 -16.84 9.76
C ALA A 119 -6.60 -18.15 9.29
N ASP A 120 -7.54 -18.70 10.07
CA ASP A 120 -8.37 -19.84 9.69
C ASP A 120 -9.47 -19.38 8.72
N VAL A 121 -9.16 -19.46 7.42
CA VAL A 121 -10.08 -19.08 6.34
C VAL A 121 -10.83 -20.32 5.83
N LYS A 122 -12.15 -20.32 5.95
CA LYS A 122 -13.01 -21.45 5.54
C LYS A 122 -14.25 -20.98 4.77
N PRO A 123 -14.63 -21.66 3.67
CA PRO A 123 -15.98 -21.53 3.12
C PRO A 123 -17.05 -21.85 4.17
N VAL A 124 -18.13 -21.09 4.19
CA VAL A 124 -19.33 -21.36 5.00
C VAL A 124 -20.52 -21.37 4.04
N GLY A 125 -21.07 -22.57 3.78
CA GLY A 125 -22.17 -22.73 2.83
C GLY A 125 -21.82 -22.26 1.42
N THR A 126 -22.79 -21.68 0.73
CA THR A 126 -22.65 -21.17 -0.65
C THR A 126 -22.47 -19.65 -0.71
N ASP A 127 -22.58 -18.96 0.42
CA ASP A 127 -22.73 -17.51 0.49
C ASP A 127 -21.97 -16.87 1.67
N GLY A 128 -20.99 -17.56 2.27
CA GLY A 128 -20.19 -17.01 3.37
C GLY A 128 -18.74 -17.51 3.40
N ILE A 129 -17.87 -16.71 4.03
CA ILE A 129 -16.50 -17.07 4.37
C ILE A 129 -16.31 -16.81 5.86
N SER A 130 -15.72 -17.76 6.56
CA SER A 130 -15.23 -17.59 7.94
C SER A 130 -13.77 -17.17 7.91
N VAL A 131 -13.41 -16.19 8.73
CA VAL A 131 -12.03 -15.79 9.03
C VAL A 131 -11.90 -15.76 10.56
N ASP A 132 -11.14 -16.69 11.13
CA ASP A 132 -11.00 -16.88 12.60
C ASP A 132 -12.36 -16.96 13.32
N GLY A 133 -13.32 -17.65 12.70
CA GLY A 133 -14.66 -17.86 13.24
C GLY A 133 -15.65 -16.74 12.92
N LYS A 134 -15.21 -15.56 12.48
CA LYS A 134 -16.10 -14.49 12.01
C LYS A 134 -16.62 -14.81 10.62
N VAL A 135 -17.94 -14.95 10.50
CA VAL A 135 -18.62 -15.16 9.21
C VAL A 135 -18.86 -13.83 8.50
N ILE A 136 -18.43 -13.76 7.24
CA ILE A 136 -18.61 -12.63 6.33
C ILE A 136 -19.43 -13.12 5.15
N LYS A 137 -20.51 -12.40 4.84
CA LYS A 137 -21.40 -12.74 3.72
C LYS A 137 -20.68 -12.51 2.39
N VAL A 138 -20.82 -13.44 1.45
CA VAL A 138 -20.39 -13.26 0.06
C VAL A 138 -21.63 -13.10 -0.81
N VAL A 139 -21.67 -11.98 -1.53
CA VAL A 139 -22.64 -11.68 -2.59
C VAL A 139 -21.93 -11.64 -3.94
N SER A 140 -22.69 -11.74 -5.02
CA SER A 140 -22.13 -11.80 -6.37
C SER A 140 -23.06 -11.11 -7.37
N ASP A 141 -22.81 -9.82 -7.60
CA ASP A 141 -23.44 -9.07 -8.70
C ASP A 141 -22.43 -8.07 -9.29
N ARG A 142 -22.48 -7.87 -10.62
CA ARG A 142 -21.64 -6.90 -11.33
C ARG A 142 -22.25 -5.50 -11.32
N ASN A 143 -23.54 -5.37 -11.07
CA ASN A 143 -24.26 -4.11 -10.99
C ASN A 143 -24.41 -3.69 -9.52
N PRO A 144 -23.75 -2.61 -9.06
CA PRO A 144 -23.81 -2.20 -7.66
C PRO A 144 -25.21 -1.89 -7.13
N SER A 145 -26.15 -1.46 -7.99
CA SER A 145 -27.53 -1.14 -7.60
C SER A 145 -28.34 -2.37 -7.18
N ASN A 146 -27.92 -3.58 -7.55
CA ASN A 146 -28.60 -4.83 -7.20
C ASN A 146 -28.12 -5.41 -5.86
N LEU A 147 -27.05 -4.84 -5.29
CA LEU A 147 -26.42 -5.41 -4.10
C LEU A 147 -27.29 -5.14 -2.86
N PRO A 148 -27.39 -6.08 -1.91
CA PRO A 148 -28.35 -6.00 -0.81
C PRO A 148 -27.84 -5.12 0.36
N TRP A 149 -27.27 -3.95 0.07
CA TRP A 149 -26.64 -3.10 1.10
C TRP A 149 -27.62 -2.58 2.14
N GLY A 150 -28.82 -2.17 1.71
CA GLY A 150 -29.89 -1.75 2.62
C GLY A 150 -30.35 -2.88 3.54
N GLU A 151 -30.54 -4.09 2.99
CA GLU A 151 -30.96 -5.27 3.75
C GLU A 151 -29.90 -5.69 4.80
N LEU A 152 -28.63 -5.57 4.44
CA LEU A 152 -27.51 -5.88 5.33
C LEU A 152 -27.16 -4.73 6.30
N GLY A 153 -27.79 -3.56 6.13
CA GLY A 153 -27.54 -2.36 6.92
C GLY A 153 -26.11 -1.86 6.79
N ILE A 154 -25.55 -1.87 5.57
CA ILE A 154 -24.18 -1.42 5.31
C ILE A 154 -24.08 0.10 5.46
N ASP A 155 -23.14 0.55 6.29
CA ASP A 155 -22.87 1.96 6.47
C ASP A 155 -21.85 2.47 5.45
N LEU A 156 -20.74 1.76 5.27
CA LEU A 156 -19.64 2.14 4.38
C LEU A 156 -19.30 1.03 3.39
N VAL A 157 -19.21 1.38 2.11
CA VAL A 157 -18.69 0.49 1.06
C VAL A 157 -17.25 0.88 0.72
N ILE A 158 -16.35 -0.10 0.75
CA ILE A 158 -15.01 0.00 0.17
C ILE A 158 -15.10 -0.41 -1.30
N GLU A 159 -15.05 0.57 -2.20
CA GLU A 159 -15.13 0.39 -3.65
C GLU A 159 -13.75 0.07 -4.23
N GLY A 160 -13.48 -1.23 -4.36
CA GLY A 160 -12.20 -1.82 -4.77
C GLY A 160 -12.18 -2.43 -6.18
N THR A 161 -13.21 -2.21 -7.00
CA THR A 161 -13.27 -2.74 -8.38
C THR A 161 -12.38 -1.94 -9.34
N GLY A 162 -12.16 -0.65 -9.05
CA GLY A 162 -11.48 0.30 -9.95
C GLY A 162 -12.32 0.73 -11.15
N VAL A 163 -13.58 0.32 -11.23
CA VAL A 163 -14.51 0.68 -12.32
C VAL A 163 -15.39 1.87 -11.93
N PHE A 164 -15.95 1.85 -10.73
CA PHE A 164 -16.90 2.85 -10.23
C PHE A 164 -16.17 4.00 -9.51
N VAL A 165 -15.46 4.81 -10.29
CA VAL A 165 -14.57 5.88 -9.77
C VAL A 165 -15.14 7.29 -9.94
N ASP A 166 -16.40 7.42 -10.35
CA ASP A 166 -17.13 8.68 -10.46
C ASP A 166 -18.39 8.67 -9.59
N ARG A 167 -19.03 9.84 -9.44
CA ARG A 167 -20.17 10.04 -8.55
C ARG A 167 -21.37 9.17 -8.94
N ASP A 168 -21.62 9.01 -10.23
CA ASP A 168 -22.73 8.19 -10.74
C ASP A 168 -22.46 6.70 -10.53
N GLY A 169 -21.26 6.23 -10.85
CA GLY A 169 -20.85 4.85 -10.68
C GLY A 169 -20.85 4.43 -9.21
N ALA A 170 -20.13 5.16 -8.36
CA ALA A 170 -20.06 4.87 -6.92
C ALA A 170 -21.41 5.13 -6.22
N GLY A 171 -22.19 6.11 -6.68
CA GLY A 171 -23.50 6.44 -6.14
C GLY A 171 -24.53 5.31 -6.27
N LYS A 172 -24.31 4.33 -7.15
CA LYS A 172 -25.13 3.12 -7.21
C LYS A 172 -25.11 2.30 -5.93
N HIS A 173 -24.01 2.34 -5.15
CA HIS A 173 -23.97 1.72 -3.83
C HIS A 173 -24.92 2.40 -2.84
N ILE A 174 -25.04 3.73 -2.94
CA ILE A 174 -25.95 4.51 -2.11
C ILE A 174 -27.40 4.20 -2.49
N GLN A 175 -27.69 4.09 -3.79
CA GLN A 175 -29.01 3.66 -4.29
C GLN A 175 -29.40 2.26 -3.79
N ALA A 176 -28.42 1.35 -3.66
CA ALA A 176 -28.58 0.03 -3.08
C ALA A 176 -28.74 0.01 -1.54
N GLY A 177 -28.64 1.18 -0.88
CA GLY A 177 -28.91 1.36 0.53
C GLY A 177 -27.68 1.55 1.43
N ALA A 178 -26.47 1.60 0.87
CA ALA A 178 -25.29 2.00 1.65
C ALA A 178 -25.34 3.50 1.98
N LYS A 179 -24.75 3.93 3.11
CA LYS A 179 -24.75 5.35 3.48
C LYS A 179 -23.58 6.13 2.88
N LYS A 180 -22.39 5.50 2.77
CA LYS A 180 -21.17 6.11 2.23
C LYS A 180 -20.36 5.14 1.38
N VAL A 181 -19.47 5.70 0.55
CA VAL A 181 -18.54 4.97 -0.31
C VAL A 181 -17.14 5.55 -0.21
N LEU A 182 -16.14 4.69 -0.01
CA LEU A 182 -14.71 5.01 -0.08
C LEU A 182 -14.12 4.30 -1.29
N ILE A 183 -13.67 5.08 -2.27
CA ILE A 183 -13.06 4.60 -3.51
C ILE A 183 -11.57 4.35 -3.31
N THR A 184 -11.09 3.16 -3.64
CA THR A 184 -9.66 2.77 -3.53
C THR A 184 -8.87 3.05 -4.82
N ALA A 185 -9.16 4.18 -5.45
CA ALA A 185 -8.53 4.68 -6.66
C ALA A 185 -8.77 6.20 -6.77
N PRO A 186 -8.05 6.94 -7.64
CA PRO A 186 -8.35 8.34 -7.90
C PRO A 186 -9.79 8.55 -8.34
N GLY A 187 -10.54 9.34 -7.57
CA GLY A 187 -11.89 9.77 -7.94
C GLY A 187 -11.87 10.68 -9.17
N LYS A 188 -12.93 10.62 -9.97
CA LYS A 188 -13.15 11.53 -11.10
C LYS A 188 -14.11 12.66 -10.71
N GLY A 189 -13.95 13.81 -11.36
CA GLY A 189 -14.80 14.97 -11.14
C GLY A 189 -14.49 15.65 -9.81
N ASP A 190 -15.53 15.86 -9.01
CA ASP A 190 -15.52 16.65 -7.78
C ASP A 190 -15.50 15.79 -6.51
N ILE A 191 -15.11 14.52 -6.61
CA ILE A 191 -15.02 13.61 -5.47
C ILE A 191 -13.90 14.08 -4.51
N PRO A 192 -14.23 14.39 -3.24
CA PRO A 192 -13.22 14.75 -2.24
C PRO A 192 -12.17 13.65 -2.10
N THR A 193 -10.90 14.06 -2.15
CA THR A 193 -9.75 13.16 -2.07
C THR A 193 -9.00 13.40 -0.77
N TYR A 194 -8.78 12.33 -0.02
CA TYR A 194 -8.10 12.37 1.27
C TYR A 194 -6.87 11.46 1.26
N VAL A 195 -5.78 11.96 1.83
CA VAL A 195 -4.55 11.20 2.07
C VAL A 195 -4.20 11.35 3.55
N VAL A 196 -4.10 10.20 4.23
CA VAL A 196 -3.82 10.11 5.66
C VAL A 196 -2.42 10.67 5.98
N GLY A 197 -2.31 11.46 7.05
CA GLY A 197 -1.11 12.23 7.39
C GLY A 197 -0.92 13.52 6.59
N VAL A 198 -1.72 13.75 5.53
CA VAL A 198 -1.62 14.95 4.69
C VAL A 198 -2.80 15.89 4.93
N ASN A 199 -4.01 15.49 4.52
CA ASN A 199 -5.23 16.30 4.62
C ASN A 199 -6.45 15.53 5.17
N ALA A 200 -6.29 14.27 5.59
CA ALA A 200 -7.42 13.45 6.06
C ALA A 200 -8.09 13.99 7.34
N ASP A 201 -7.39 14.80 8.14
CA ASP A 201 -7.98 15.50 9.31
C ASP A 201 -9.05 16.52 8.89
N GLY A 202 -9.03 16.95 7.63
CA GLY A 202 -10.06 17.80 7.04
C GLY A 202 -11.28 17.03 6.54
N TYR A 203 -11.39 15.72 6.81
CA TYR A 203 -12.54 14.91 6.40
C TYR A 203 -13.86 15.51 6.93
N SER A 204 -14.84 15.67 6.05
CA SER A 204 -16.19 16.06 6.41
C SER A 204 -17.15 14.87 6.37
N HIS A 205 -17.90 14.65 7.46
CA HIS A 205 -18.98 13.67 7.47
C HIS A 205 -20.09 13.97 6.43
N SER A 206 -20.19 15.17 5.87
CA SER A 206 -21.10 15.42 4.74
C SER A 206 -20.70 14.67 3.47
N ASP A 207 -19.44 14.29 3.35
CA ASP A 207 -18.92 13.65 2.15
C ASP A 207 -19.39 12.19 2.12
N THR A 208 -20.30 11.90 1.19
CA THR A 208 -20.90 10.57 1.03
C THR A 208 -20.07 9.65 0.15
N ILE A 209 -19.30 10.22 -0.78
CA ILE A 209 -18.40 9.49 -1.67
C ILE A 209 -17.04 10.18 -1.60
N ILE A 210 -16.01 9.44 -1.18
CA ILE A 210 -14.65 9.95 -1.03
C ILE A 210 -13.65 9.04 -1.75
N SER A 211 -12.46 9.56 -2.04
CA SER A 211 -11.36 8.81 -2.66
C SER A 211 -10.14 8.78 -1.75
N ASN A 212 -9.52 7.61 -1.60
CA ASN A 212 -8.22 7.46 -0.95
C ASN A 212 -7.04 7.70 -1.92
N ALA A 213 -7.28 8.44 -3.01
CA ALA A 213 -6.30 8.70 -4.07
C ALA A 213 -5.69 7.42 -4.68
N SER A 214 -4.45 7.50 -5.17
CA SER A 214 -3.66 6.34 -5.65
C SER A 214 -2.55 5.97 -4.67
N CYS A 215 -1.98 4.77 -4.82
CA CYS A 215 -0.80 4.34 -4.06
C CYS A 215 0.40 5.29 -4.27
N THR A 216 0.67 5.73 -5.51
CA THR A 216 1.74 6.70 -5.78
C THR A 216 1.45 8.06 -5.13
N THR A 217 0.20 8.54 -5.10
CA THR A 217 -0.15 9.79 -4.40
C THR A 217 0.05 9.65 -2.88
N ASN A 218 -0.33 8.51 -2.29
CA ASN A 218 -0.10 8.24 -0.87
C ASN A 218 1.39 8.13 -0.53
N CYS A 219 2.23 7.64 -1.44
CA CYS A 219 3.69 7.68 -1.26
C CYS A 219 4.25 9.09 -1.41
N LEU A 220 3.84 9.83 -2.44
CA LEU A 220 4.42 11.13 -2.80
C LEU A 220 4.02 12.25 -1.83
N ALA A 221 2.74 12.35 -1.48
CA ALA A 221 2.20 13.50 -0.75
C ALA A 221 2.81 13.72 0.65
N PRO A 222 3.08 12.67 1.47
CA PRO A 222 3.68 12.86 2.79
C PRO A 222 5.05 13.54 2.76
N PHE A 223 6.00 13.04 1.96
CA PHE A 223 7.33 13.65 1.93
C PHE A 223 7.36 14.96 1.13
N VAL A 224 6.46 15.14 0.16
CA VAL A 224 6.25 16.45 -0.49
C VAL A 224 5.74 17.50 0.49
N LYS A 225 4.83 17.15 1.41
CA LYS A 225 4.39 18.05 2.50
C LYS A 225 5.57 18.50 3.35
N VAL A 226 6.51 17.60 3.66
CA VAL A 226 7.74 17.94 4.40
C VAL A 226 8.62 18.88 3.59
N LEU A 227 8.91 18.55 2.32
CA LEU A 227 9.75 19.38 1.46
C LEU A 227 9.18 20.79 1.26
N ASP A 228 7.88 20.90 0.98
CA ASP A 228 7.21 22.18 0.77
C ASP A 228 7.19 23.03 2.05
N SER A 229 6.86 22.43 3.19
CA SER A 229 6.80 23.15 4.47
C SER A 229 8.17 23.63 4.97
N LYS A 230 9.24 22.88 4.70
CA LYS A 230 10.60 23.18 5.20
C LYS A 230 11.45 23.99 4.24
N PHE A 231 11.29 23.75 2.93
CA PHE A 231 12.17 24.31 1.90
C PHE A 231 11.43 25.12 0.84
N GLY A 232 10.10 25.01 0.74
CA GLY A 232 9.27 25.69 -0.26
C GLY A 232 9.50 25.13 -1.66
N ILE A 233 8.53 24.42 -2.25
CA ILE A 233 8.70 23.87 -3.60
C ILE A 233 8.35 24.95 -4.64
N ILE A 234 9.27 25.23 -5.56
CA ILE A 234 9.02 26.08 -6.73
C ILE A 234 8.31 25.26 -7.81
N LYS A 235 8.94 24.16 -8.24
CA LYS A 235 8.45 23.24 -9.26
C LYS A 235 9.24 21.94 -9.22
N GLY A 236 8.68 20.87 -9.79
CA GLY A 236 9.39 19.61 -9.91
C GLY A 236 8.71 18.60 -10.81
N THR A 237 9.43 17.52 -11.03
CA THR A 237 8.94 16.37 -11.79
C THR A 237 9.21 15.10 -11.01
N MET A 238 8.31 14.13 -11.13
CA MET A 238 8.51 12.81 -10.56
C MET A 238 8.45 11.72 -11.63
N THR A 239 9.22 10.66 -11.40
CA THR A 239 9.09 9.39 -12.10
C THR A 239 8.79 8.33 -11.06
N THR A 240 7.81 7.47 -11.29
CA THR A 240 7.68 6.25 -10.48
C THR A 240 8.10 5.06 -11.30
N THR A 241 9.09 4.31 -10.80
CA THR A 241 9.39 2.97 -11.28
C THR A 241 8.46 2.05 -10.51
N HIS A 242 7.45 1.55 -11.19
CA HIS A 242 6.29 0.95 -10.56
C HIS A 242 6.17 -0.51 -10.97
N SER A 243 5.89 -1.39 -10.01
CA SER A 243 5.50 -2.77 -10.29
C SER A 243 4.34 -2.84 -11.28
N TYR A 244 4.27 -3.92 -12.05
CA TYR A 244 3.10 -4.14 -12.89
C TYR A 244 1.85 -4.38 -12.04
N THR A 245 0.68 -4.13 -12.64
CA THR A 245 -0.62 -4.29 -11.97
C THR A 245 -1.58 -5.10 -12.84
N GLY A 246 -2.76 -5.44 -12.32
CA GLY A 246 -3.80 -6.17 -13.07
C GLY A 246 -4.37 -5.43 -14.30
N ASP A 247 -4.09 -4.13 -14.46
CA ASP A 247 -4.44 -3.36 -15.66
C ASP A 247 -3.56 -3.75 -16.88
N GLN A 248 -2.35 -4.27 -16.63
CA GLN A 248 -1.43 -4.70 -17.69
C GLN A 248 -1.71 -6.13 -18.16
N ARG A 249 -1.15 -6.49 -19.32
CA ARG A 249 -1.32 -7.81 -19.92
C ARG A 249 -0.13 -8.72 -19.63
N LEU A 250 -0.42 -9.99 -19.33
CA LEU A 250 0.63 -11.01 -19.15
C LEU A 250 1.38 -11.26 -20.47
N LEU A 251 0.63 -11.35 -21.56
CA LEU A 251 1.11 -11.45 -22.94
C LEU A 251 0.55 -10.30 -23.77
N ASP A 252 1.12 -10.02 -24.94
CA ASP A 252 0.64 -8.96 -25.82
C ASP A 252 -0.88 -9.13 -26.12
N ALA A 253 -1.71 -8.16 -25.71
CA ALA A 253 -3.17 -8.23 -25.86
C ALA A 253 -3.82 -6.83 -25.83
N SER A 254 -5.07 -6.74 -26.31
CA SER A 254 -5.79 -5.46 -26.45
C SER A 254 -5.85 -4.65 -25.15
N HIS A 255 -5.48 -3.38 -25.25
CA HIS A 255 -5.55 -2.40 -24.18
C HIS A 255 -5.64 -0.98 -24.77
N ARG A 256 -6.34 -0.05 -24.10
CA ARG A 256 -6.54 1.35 -24.56
C ARG A 256 -5.23 2.15 -24.64
N ASP A 257 -4.33 1.89 -23.71
CA ASP A 257 -2.94 2.35 -23.74
C ASP A 257 -2.11 1.25 -24.42
N LEU A 258 -1.67 1.52 -25.66
CA LEU A 258 -0.91 0.58 -26.48
C LEU A 258 0.42 0.15 -25.86
N ARG A 259 0.98 0.95 -24.93
CA ARG A 259 2.21 0.55 -24.22
C ARG A 259 1.89 -0.51 -23.17
N ARG A 260 0.77 -0.38 -22.46
CA ARG A 260 0.27 -1.38 -21.49
C ARG A 260 -0.33 -2.64 -22.13
N ALA A 261 -0.54 -2.62 -23.45
CA ALA A 261 -0.92 -3.79 -24.23
C ALA A 261 0.21 -4.84 -24.31
N ARG A 262 1.46 -4.43 -24.07
CA ARG A 262 2.65 -5.30 -24.17
C ARG A 262 2.85 -6.16 -22.92
N ALA A 263 3.44 -7.33 -23.08
CA ALA A 263 3.73 -8.29 -22.03
C ALA A 263 4.45 -7.65 -20.82
N ALA A 264 3.77 -7.64 -19.66
CA ALA A 264 4.17 -6.88 -18.48
C ALA A 264 5.48 -7.37 -17.86
N ALA A 265 5.70 -8.69 -17.84
CA ALA A 265 6.86 -9.30 -17.18
C ALA A 265 8.14 -9.28 -18.03
N LEU A 266 8.11 -8.66 -19.22
CA LEU A 266 9.26 -8.60 -20.15
C LEU A 266 9.71 -7.18 -20.48
N ASN A 267 8.94 -6.15 -20.09
CA ASN A 267 9.14 -4.79 -20.57
C ASN A 267 9.22 -3.77 -19.44
N ILE A 268 10.00 -2.70 -19.69
CA ILE A 268 9.83 -1.42 -19.02
C ILE A 268 8.81 -0.62 -19.84
N VAL A 269 7.65 -0.31 -19.28
CA VAL A 269 6.52 0.30 -20.00
C VAL A 269 6.30 1.74 -19.52
N PRO A 270 6.69 2.77 -20.31
CA PRO A 270 6.48 4.16 -19.94
C PRO A 270 5.01 4.56 -20.13
N THR A 271 4.40 5.21 -19.15
CA THR A 271 3.00 5.65 -19.22
C THR A 271 2.80 6.96 -18.47
N SER A 272 1.73 7.70 -18.79
CA SER A 272 1.35 8.87 -18.02
C SER A 272 0.83 8.48 -16.65
N THR A 273 1.00 9.36 -15.67
CA THR A 273 0.41 9.22 -14.34
C THR A 273 -0.23 10.53 -13.91
N GLY A 274 -1.39 10.42 -13.24
CA GLY A 274 -2.06 11.55 -12.60
C GLY A 274 -1.54 11.84 -11.19
N ALA A 275 -0.68 10.98 -10.62
CA ALA A 275 -0.35 11.02 -9.20
C ALA A 275 0.27 12.35 -8.74
N ALA A 276 1.22 12.88 -9.51
CA ALA A 276 1.85 14.17 -9.24
C ALA A 276 0.86 15.33 -9.29
N LYS A 277 -0.05 15.32 -10.28
CA LYS A 277 -1.12 16.32 -10.39
C LYS A 277 -2.15 16.18 -9.26
N ALA A 278 -2.41 14.96 -8.81
CA ALA A 278 -3.32 14.66 -7.71
C ALA A 278 -2.79 15.13 -6.35
N VAL A 279 -1.49 15.38 -6.19
CA VAL A 279 -0.95 16.03 -4.99
C VAL A 279 -1.62 17.39 -4.76
N ALA A 280 -1.94 18.13 -5.83
CA ALA A 280 -2.62 19.41 -5.71
C ALA A 280 -4.07 19.31 -5.17
N LEU A 281 -4.67 18.12 -5.15
CA LEU A 281 -5.99 17.90 -4.53
C LEU A 281 -5.89 17.84 -3.01
N VAL A 282 -4.73 17.46 -2.47
CA VAL A 282 -4.48 17.31 -1.03
C VAL A 282 -3.54 18.36 -0.46
N LEU A 283 -2.76 19.02 -1.31
CA LEU A 283 -1.88 20.15 -1.02
C LEU A 283 -2.12 21.25 -2.07
N PRO A 284 -3.20 22.05 -1.95
CA PRO A 284 -3.63 22.99 -2.98
C PRO A 284 -2.58 24.03 -3.40
N GLN A 285 -1.68 24.41 -2.48
CA GLN A 285 -0.58 25.35 -2.75
C GLN A 285 0.44 24.81 -3.78
N LEU A 286 0.41 23.51 -4.06
CA LEU A 286 1.26 22.85 -5.07
C LEU A 286 0.60 22.73 -6.45
N LYS A 287 -0.58 23.32 -6.65
CA LYS A 287 -1.29 23.30 -7.92
C LYS A 287 -0.41 23.85 -9.05
N GLY A 288 -0.18 23.01 -10.06
CA GLY A 288 0.63 23.35 -11.24
C GLY A 288 2.15 23.25 -11.04
N LYS A 289 2.63 22.95 -9.82
CA LYS A 289 4.06 22.87 -9.52
C LYS A 289 4.68 21.49 -9.81
N LEU A 290 3.88 20.42 -9.76
CA LEU A 290 4.35 19.04 -9.91
C LEU A 290 3.70 18.33 -11.10
N ASN A 291 4.50 17.55 -11.82
CA ASN A 291 4.05 16.66 -12.88
C ASN A 291 4.91 15.38 -12.91
N GLY A 292 4.58 14.40 -13.75
CA GLY A 292 5.41 13.19 -13.81
C GLY A 292 4.94 12.10 -14.74
N ILE A 293 5.73 11.04 -14.78
CA ILE A 293 5.48 9.81 -15.55
C ILE A 293 5.63 8.57 -14.67
N ALA A 294 5.24 7.42 -15.21
CA ALA A 294 5.50 6.13 -14.60
C ALA A 294 6.22 5.21 -15.59
N LEU A 295 7.14 4.38 -15.07
CA LEU A 295 7.78 3.29 -15.78
C LEU A 295 7.32 1.99 -15.12
N ARG A 296 6.48 1.20 -15.79
CA ARG A 296 6.07 -0.11 -15.25
C ARG A 296 7.18 -1.11 -15.50
N VAL A 297 7.61 -1.85 -14.48
CA VAL A 297 8.72 -2.80 -14.58
C VAL A 297 8.32 -4.23 -14.18
N PRO A 298 9.09 -5.27 -14.57
CA PRO A 298 8.84 -6.67 -14.25
C PRO A 298 9.01 -7.08 -12.78
N THR A 299 8.47 -6.30 -11.84
CA THR A 299 8.34 -6.68 -10.43
C THR A 299 6.86 -6.79 -10.06
N PRO A 300 6.45 -7.79 -9.26
CA PRO A 300 5.04 -8.02 -8.93
C PRO A 300 4.49 -7.07 -7.87
N ASN A 301 5.36 -6.50 -7.03
CA ASN A 301 5.02 -5.63 -5.92
C ASN A 301 6.25 -4.78 -5.54
N VAL A 302 6.00 -3.72 -4.78
CA VAL A 302 6.89 -2.64 -4.37
C VAL A 302 7.34 -1.77 -5.53
N SER A 303 7.07 -0.49 -5.36
CA SER A 303 7.38 0.57 -6.31
C SER A 303 8.22 1.64 -5.63
N VAL A 304 8.82 2.50 -6.45
CA VAL A 304 9.66 3.60 -5.97
C VAL A 304 9.29 4.88 -6.70
N VAL A 305 9.28 5.98 -5.97
CA VAL A 305 9.16 7.35 -6.48
C VAL A 305 10.54 7.97 -6.51
N ASP A 306 10.86 8.58 -7.64
CA ASP A 306 11.96 9.49 -7.84
C ASP A 306 11.37 10.89 -8.03
N LEU A 307 11.57 11.79 -7.06
CA LEU A 307 11.15 13.19 -7.15
C LEU A 307 12.38 14.08 -7.29
N VAL A 308 12.36 14.95 -8.31
CA VAL A 308 13.32 16.05 -8.46
C VAL A 308 12.57 17.37 -8.40
N VAL A 309 12.92 18.22 -7.44
CA VAL A 309 12.28 19.52 -7.20
C VAL A 309 13.30 20.63 -7.10
N GLN A 310 12.93 21.82 -7.57
CA GLN A 310 13.60 23.05 -7.22
C GLN A 310 12.93 23.63 -5.96
N VAL A 311 13.74 24.01 -4.97
CA VAL A 311 13.28 24.58 -3.69
C VAL A 311 13.70 26.05 -3.55
N GLU A 312 12.96 26.81 -2.73
CA GLU A 312 13.23 28.23 -2.47
C GLU A 312 14.35 28.42 -1.44
N LYS A 313 14.30 27.64 -0.36
CA LYS A 313 15.31 27.67 0.71
C LYS A 313 16.46 26.75 0.30
N LYS A 314 17.65 27.34 0.18
CA LYS A 314 18.90 26.62 -0.04
C LYS A 314 19.13 25.58 1.06
N THR A 315 19.58 24.40 0.67
CA THR A 315 19.72 23.23 1.55
C THR A 315 20.86 22.32 1.11
N PHE A 316 21.11 21.27 1.87
CA PHE A 316 22.00 20.14 1.55
C PHE A 316 21.33 18.82 1.99
N ALA A 317 21.89 17.67 1.58
CA ALA A 317 21.21 16.37 1.67
C ALA A 317 20.89 15.98 3.12
N GLU A 318 21.80 16.24 4.06
CA GLU A 318 21.65 15.93 5.47
C GLU A 318 20.53 16.76 6.12
N GLU A 319 20.38 18.05 5.77
CA GLU A 319 19.27 18.89 6.24
C GLU A 319 17.92 18.38 5.73
N VAL A 320 17.86 17.92 4.47
CA VAL A 320 16.66 17.31 3.88
C VAL A 320 16.30 16.01 4.60
N ASN A 321 17.28 15.13 4.83
CA ASN A 321 17.07 13.86 5.52
C ASN A 321 16.62 14.07 6.97
N GLU A 322 17.19 15.05 7.68
CA GLU A 322 16.80 15.34 9.06
C GLU A 322 15.37 15.89 9.16
N ALA A 323 14.95 16.70 8.17
CA ALA A 323 13.57 17.14 8.07
C ALA A 323 12.59 15.96 7.94
N PHE A 324 12.96 14.93 7.16
CA PHE A 324 12.15 13.71 7.05
C PHE A 324 12.13 12.91 8.35
N ARG A 325 13.26 12.74 9.04
CA ARG A 325 13.32 12.02 10.32
C ARG A 325 12.48 12.70 11.40
N ALA A 326 12.57 14.02 11.50
CA ALA A 326 11.78 14.81 12.44
C ALA A 326 10.28 14.62 12.19
N SER A 327 9.85 14.69 10.92
CA SER A 327 8.44 14.53 10.54
C SER A 327 7.95 13.09 10.76
N ALA A 328 8.77 12.09 10.40
CA ALA A 328 8.48 10.66 10.58
C ALA A 328 8.37 10.26 12.07
N SER A 329 9.12 10.92 12.95
CA SER A 329 9.06 10.69 14.40
C SER A 329 7.92 11.44 15.09
N ASN A 330 7.20 12.29 14.36
CA ASN A 330 6.17 13.18 14.90
C ASN A 330 4.90 13.13 14.04
N GLU A 331 4.59 14.18 13.27
CA GLU A 331 3.30 14.35 12.62
C GLU A 331 3.02 13.36 11.47
N LEU A 332 4.03 12.65 10.98
CA LEU A 332 3.90 11.60 9.98
C LEU A 332 4.27 10.21 10.51
N SER A 333 4.25 10.01 11.84
CA SER A 333 4.47 8.70 12.46
C SER A 333 3.48 7.66 11.91
N GLY A 334 4.00 6.50 11.52
CA GLY A 334 3.21 5.42 10.88
C GLY A 334 2.84 5.68 9.40
N ILE A 335 3.15 6.86 8.86
CA ILE A 335 2.87 7.24 7.46
C ILE A 335 4.16 7.38 6.64
N LEU A 336 5.19 7.98 7.22
CA LEU A 336 6.51 8.18 6.63
C LEU A 336 7.57 7.46 7.47
N SER A 337 8.53 6.82 6.81
CA SER A 337 9.76 6.35 7.44
C SER A 337 10.99 6.79 6.65
N VAL A 338 12.15 6.65 7.26
CA VAL A 338 13.46 6.93 6.64
C VAL A 338 14.33 5.69 6.81
N CYS A 339 14.94 5.24 5.72
CA CYS A 339 15.83 4.09 5.68
C CYS A 339 17.24 4.52 5.30
N ASP A 340 18.22 4.08 6.10
CA ASP A 340 19.66 4.31 5.89
C ASP A 340 20.37 3.11 5.28
N GLU A 341 19.73 1.94 5.33
CA GLU A 341 20.28 0.69 4.83
C GLU A 341 20.13 0.60 3.30
N PRO A 342 21.10 0.02 2.59
CA PRO A 342 21.06 -0.15 1.13
C PRO A 342 20.12 -1.30 0.74
N LEU A 343 18.82 -1.10 0.93
CA LEU A 343 17.76 -2.07 0.65
C LEU A 343 17.27 -2.02 -0.80
N VAL A 344 16.55 -3.06 -1.22
CA VAL A 344 15.94 -3.17 -2.55
C VAL A 344 14.44 -3.44 -2.45
N SER A 345 13.74 -3.47 -3.59
CA SER A 345 12.27 -3.50 -3.63
C SER A 345 11.62 -4.55 -2.73
N VAL A 346 12.12 -5.79 -2.73
CA VAL A 346 11.48 -6.89 -1.97
C VAL A 346 11.52 -6.66 -0.45
N ASP A 347 12.48 -5.88 0.06
CA ASP A 347 12.66 -5.62 1.48
C ASP A 347 11.56 -4.72 2.06
N PHE A 348 10.89 -3.94 1.20
CA PHE A 348 9.78 -3.06 1.59
C PHE A 348 8.40 -3.73 1.46
N ARG A 349 8.35 -5.00 1.05
CA ARG A 349 7.09 -5.76 0.97
C ARG A 349 6.46 -5.87 2.36
N CYS A 350 5.14 -5.67 2.44
CA CYS A 350 4.40 -5.60 3.69
C CYS A 350 4.82 -4.46 4.63
N SER A 351 5.46 -3.40 4.11
CA SER A 351 5.69 -2.19 4.88
C SER A 351 4.37 -1.45 5.14
N ASP A 352 4.09 -1.14 6.40
CA ASP A 352 2.83 -0.52 6.82
C ASP A 352 2.77 0.99 6.53
N VAL A 353 3.92 1.63 6.27
CA VAL A 353 3.98 3.06 5.96
C VAL A 353 3.62 3.33 4.50
N SER A 354 3.21 4.56 4.20
CA SER A 354 2.88 4.95 2.82
C SER A 354 4.13 5.25 1.99
N SER A 355 5.20 5.66 2.67
CA SER A 355 6.44 6.12 2.04
C SER A 355 7.63 5.81 2.95
N THR A 356 8.67 5.20 2.39
CA THR A 356 9.97 5.02 3.04
C THR A 356 11.02 5.79 2.24
N VAL A 357 11.51 6.91 2.76
CA VAL A 357 12.59 7.68 2.13
C VAL A 357 13.90 6.92 2.22
N ASP A 358 14.58 6.76 1.09
CA ASP A 358 15.93 6.22 1.03
C ASP A 358 16.93 7.36 1.21
N SER A 359 17.41 7.53 2.45
CA SER A 359 18.22 8.68 2.84
C SER A 359 19.57 8.71 2.13
N SER A 360 20.08 7.52 1.76
CA SER A 360 21.36 7.33 1.08
C SER A 360 21.34 7.83 -0.36
N LEU A 361 20.14 7.96 -0.94
CA LEU A 361 19.91 8.42 -2.32
C LEU A 361 19.35 9.84 -2.40
N THR A 362 19.21 10.55 -1.26
CA THR A 362 18.91 11.98 -1.26
C THR A 362 20.08 12.75 -1.85
N MET A 363 19.82 13.57 -2.86
CA MET A 363 20.86 14.39 -3.51
C MET A 363 20.43 15.85 -3.54
N VAL A 364 21.40 16.75 -3.39
CA VAL A 364 21.21 18.17 -3.65
C VAL A 364 22.24 18.61 -4.68
N MET A 365 21.76 19.11 -5.82
CA MET A 365 22.59 19.65 -6.88
C MET A 365 22.55 21.17 -6.84
N GLY A 366 23.72 21.80 -6.83
CA GLY A 366 23.83 23.21 -6.45
C GLY A 366 23.49 23.36 -4.97
N ASP A 367 22.48 24.18 -4.66
CA ASP A 367 21.92 24.32 -3.33
C ASP A 367 20.39 24.35 -3.32
N ASP A 368 19.75 24.23 -4.49
CA ASP A 368 18.31 24.43 -4.69
C ASP A 368 17.62 23.31 -5.48
N MET A 369 18.35 22.35 -6.03
CA MET A 369 17.78 21.20 -6.76
C MET A 369 17.88 19.92 -5.93
N VAL A 370 16.77 19.52 -5.32
CA VAL A 370 16.68 18.36 -4.42
C VAL A 370 16.10 17.16 -5.16
N LYS A 371 16.77 16.01 -5.05
CA LYS A 371 16.29 14.71 -5.48
C LYS A 371 16.04 13.83 -4.26
N VAL A 372 14.86 13.21 -4.20
CA VAL A 372 14.46 12.28 -3.14
C VAL A 372 13.93 11.00 -3.76
N ILE A 373 14.40 9.86 -3.24
CA ILE A 373 13.93 8.53 -3.58
C ILE A 373 13.06 8.01 -2.42
N ALA A 374 11.88 7.50 -2.72
CA ALA A 374 10.99 6.93 -1.71
C ALA A 374 10.32 5.64 -2.18
N TRP A 375 10.49 4.57 -1.42
CA TRP A 375 9.89 3.26 -1.63
C TRP A 375 8.47 3.19 -1.08
N TYR A 376 7.65 2.32 -1.66
CA TYR A 376 6.33 1.99 -1.12
C TYR A 376 5.85 0.63 -1.63
N ASP A 377 5.29 -0.18 -0.73
CA ASP A 377 4.47 -1.32 -1.13
C ASP A 377 3.14 -0.79 -1.68
N ASN A 378 3.01 -0.79 -3.00
CA ASN A 378 1.87 -0.25 -3.71
C ASN A 378 0.56 -1.04 -3.49
N GLU A 379 0.61 -2.20 -2.82
CA GLU A 379 -0.56 -2.98 -2.44
C GLU A 379 -0.80 -2.90 -0.92
N TRP A 380 0.21 -3.15 -0.08
CA TRP A 380 0.05 -3.26 1.38
C TRP A 380 -0.04 -1.91 2.09
N GLY A 381 0.96 -1.03 1.94
CA GLY A 381 0.95 0.30 2.55
C GLY A 381 -0.26 1.12 2.10
N TYR A 382 -0.66 0.99 0.83
CA TYR A 382 -1.91 1.59 0.34
C TYR A 382 -3.16 1.01 1.00
N SER A 383 -3.26 -0.31 1.15
CA SER A 383 -4.39 -0.93 1.85
C SER A 383 -4.47 -0.55 3.32
N GLN A 384 -3.34 -0.35 4.00
CA GLN A 384 -3.31 0.22 5.34
C GLN A 384 -3.95 1.61 5.37
N ARG A 385 -3.63 2.47 4.39
CA ARG A 385 -4.27 3.79 4.25
C ARG A 385 -5.77 3.73 3.97
N VAL A 386 -6.24 2.71 3.25
CA VAL A 386 -7.68 2.50 3.03
C VAL A 386 -8.38 2.18 4.36
N VAL A 387 -7.77 1.34 5.21
CA VAL A 387 -8.32 1.04 6.53
C VAL A 387 -8.24 2.27 7.45
N ASP A 388 -7.13 3.01 7.45
CA ASP A 388 -6.98 4.25 8.23
C ASP A 388 -8.05 5.29 7.88
N LEU A 389 -8.30 5.52 6.57
CA LEU A 389 -9.32 6.46 6.14
C LEU A 389 -10.74 5.96 6.49
N ALA A 390 -10.99 4.66 6.42
CA ALA A 390 -12.25 4.07 6.87
C ALA A 390 -12.44 4.22 8.39
N ASP A 391 -11.38 4.05 9.19
CA ASP A 391 -11.40 4.28 10.64
C ASP A 391 -11.67 5.78 10.94
N ILE A 392 -11.08 6.72 10.20
CA ILE A 392 -11.40 8.16 10.31
C ILE A 392 -12.88 8.43 10.02
N VAL A 393 -13.44 7.82 8.98
CA VAL A 393 -14.87 7.93 8.65
C VAL A 393 -15.74 7.39 9.80
N ALA A 394 -15.37 6.24 10.38
CA ALA A 394 -16.10 5.62 11.49
C ALA A 394 -16.03 6.45 12.78
N ASN A 395 -14.86 6.99 13.12
CA ASN A 395 -14.68 7.81 14.32
C ASN A 395 -15.39 9.17 14.22
N ASN A 396 -15.66 9.65 13.00
CA ASN A 396 -16.43 10.86 12.73
C ASN A 396 -17.88 10.53 12.29
N TRP A 397 -18.36 9.33 12.59
CA TRP A 397 -19.72 8.92 12.22
C TRP A 397 -20.76 9.68 13.05
N LYS A 398 -21.81 10.17 12.41
CA LYS A 398 -22.88 10.98 13.03
C LYS A 398 -24.25 10.35 12.82
#